data_AF-A0A1Z5TSM9-F1
#
_entry.id   AF-A0A1Z5TSM9-F1
#
_cell.length_a   1.000
_cell.length_b   1.000
_cell.length_c   1.000
_cell.angle_alpha   90.00
_cell.angle_beta   90.00
_cell.angle_gamma   90.00
#
_symmetry.space_group_name_H-M   'P 1'
#
loop_
_entity.id
_entity.type
_entity.pdbx_description
1 polymer ?
#
loop_
_entity_poly.entity_id
_entity_poly.type
_entity_poly.pdbx_seq_one_letter_code
_entity_poly.pdbx_strand_id
1 'polypeptide(L)'
;MTEPPSYEEAASTINQTCGEEKLEFGDNKRFGIREEVVASRSQHVAALVSRILPHVRERAQSGFSRSTLLLLPSDQGVECEVQLVGFAEDEVPLIIQLEGRHDVSEFWQQQEAVALLQERTLDAVSDSVVLPPVQTSLPLREQPALATKRPLFGSRSNLPQVEQSRPLVQMPPVTVSVKLEEVYFRTETAYGLMETLRRNALLLAVQVNF
;
A
#
# COMPACT_ATOMS: atom_id res chain seq x y z
N MET A 1 -62.59 -23.79 21.50
CA MET A 1 -61.80 -22.59 21.14
C MET A 1 -60.74 -22.44 22.22
N THR A 2 -59.47 -22.61 21.86
CA THR A 2 -58.35 -22.63 22.81
C THR A 2 -57.87 -21.20 23.02
N GLU A 3 -57.93 -20.74 24.27
CA GLU A 3 -57.47 -19.41 24.67
C GLU A 3 -55.95 -19.32 24.50
N PRO A 4 -55.41 -18.20 23.96
CA PRO A 4 -53.97 -18.06 23.79
C PRO A 4 -53.27 -17.95 25.16
N PRO A 5 -52.05 -18.50 25.30
CA PRO A 5 -51.35 -18.53 26.57
C PRO A 5 -51.02 -17.12 27.08
N SER A 6 -51.01 -16.99 28.41
CA SER A 6 -50.69 -15.74 29.10
C SER A 6 -49.23 -15.34 28.83
N TYR A 7 -48.99 -14.04 28.70
CA TYR A 7 -47.68 -13.45 28.39
C TYR A 7 -46.58 -13.84 29.39
N GLU A 8 -46.92 -14.07 30.67
CA GLU A 8 -45.95 -14.47 31.70
C GLU A 8 -45.50 -15.94 31.58
N GLU A 9 -46.32 -16.81 30.99
CA GLU A 9 -46.03 -18.24 30.85
C GLU A 9 -45.04 -18.48 29.69
N ALA A 10 -45.15 -17.70 28.60
CA ALA A 10 -44.24 -17.73 27.47
C ALA A 10 -42.83 -17.20 27.82
N ALA A 11 -42.74 -16.19 28.70
CA ALA A 11 -41.45 -15.66 29.15
C ALA A 11 -40.70 -16.65 30.06
N SER A 12 -41.43 -17.46 30.81
CA SER A 12 -40.84 -18.44 31.73
C SER A 12 -40.22 -19.64 30.99
N THR A 13 -40.80 -20.06 29.86
CA THR A 13 -40.28 -21.17 29.04
C THR A 13 -38.97 -20.81 28.32
N ILE A 14 -38.79 -19.54 27.93
CA ILE A 14 -37.57 -19.08 27.26
C ILE A 14 -36.38 -19.10 28.23
N ASN A 15 -36.61 -18.76 29.50
CA ASN A 15 -35.55 -18.71 30.50
C ASN A 15 -35.15 -20.10 31.02
N GLN A 16 -36.03 -21.10 30.91
CA GLN A 16 -35.76 -22.47 31.38
C GLN A 16 -35.03 -23.35 30.36
N THR A 17 -34.98 -22.94 29.09
CA THR A 17 -34.20 -23.66 28.05
C THR A 17 -32.75 -23.15 27.97
N CYS A 18 -32.45 -22.03 28.65
CA CYS A 18 -31.13 -21.39 28.64
C CYS A 18 -30.33 -21.75 29.90
N GLY A 19 -30.19 -23.04 30.19
CA GLY A 19 -29.51 -23.44 31.41
C GLY A 19 -29.18 -24.90 31.57
N GLU A 20 -28.82 -25.64 30.50
CA GLU A 20 -28.09 -26.92 30.66
C GLU A 20 -27.64 -27.56 29.33
N GLU A 21 -26.77 -26.92 28.55
CA GLU A 21 -25.91 -27.67 27.58
C GLU A 21 -24.51 -27.06 27.54
N LYS A 22 -23.72 -27.42 28.55
CA LYS A 22 -22.27 -27.32 28.55
C LYS A 22 -21.72 -28.34 27.56
N LEU A 23 -21.61 -27.96 26.29
CA LEU A 23 -20.80 -28.70 25.32
C LEU A 23 -19.67 -27.81 24.81
N GLU A 24 -18.47 -28.33 25.03
CA GLU A 24 -17.18 -27.83 24.59
C GLU A 24 -17.19 -27.63 23.08
N PHE A 25 -17.17 -26.37 22.64
CA PHE A 25 -16.76 -25.98 21.29
C PHE A 25 -15.59 -25.02 21.45
N GLY A 26 -14.43 -25.46 20.96
CA GLY A 26 -13.13 -24.82 21.14
C GLY A 26 -13.12 -23.34 20.77
N ASP A 27 -12.17 -22.63 21.37
CA ASP A 27 -11.85 -21.20 21.26
C ASP A 27 -12.30 -20.49 19.96
N ASN A 28 -13.61 -20.27 19.82
CA ASN A 28 -14.15 -19.28 18.91
C ASN A 28 -13.95 -17.93 19.59
N LYS A 29 -12.70 -17.45 19.53
CA LYS A 29 -12.33 -16.09 19.90
C LYS A 29 -13.22 -15.18 19.06
N ARG A 30 -14.35 -14.74 19.62
CA ARG A 30 -15.26 -13.80 18.98
C ARG A 30 -14.47 -12.52 18.81
N PHE A 31 -13.85 -12.36 17.65
CA PHE A 31 -13.25 -11.10 17.27
C PHE A 31 -14.36 -10.04 17.39
N GLY A 32 -14.07 -8.91 18.02
CA GLY A 32 -15.00 -7.81 17.96
C GLY A 32 -15.14 -7.39 16.50
N ILE A 33 -16.29 -6.83 16.16
CA ILE A 33 -16.61 -6.38 14.80
C ILE A 33 -15.50 -5.48 14.24
N ARG A 34 -14.84 -4.70 15.11
CA ARG A 34 -13.70 -3.85 14.75
C ARG A 34 -12.49 -4.65 14.27
N GLU A 35 -12.11 -5.71 14.98
CA GLU A 35 -10.98 -6.57 14.62
C GLU A 35 -11.26 -7.31 13.31
N GLU A 36 -12.49 -7.78 13.11
CA GLU A 36 -12.91 -8.43 11.86
C GLU A 36 -12.83 -7.47 10.67
N VAL A 37 -13.30 -6.22 10.82
CA VAL A 37 -13.22 -5.20 9.77
C VAL A 37 -11.77 -4.87 9.42
N VAL A 38 -10.88 -4.76 10.41
CA VAL A 38 -9.45 -4.51 10.17
C VAL A 38 -8.81 -5.69 9.44
N ALA A 39 -9.10 -6.92 9.85
CA ALA A 39 -8.58 -8.13 9.21
C ALA A 39 -9.05 -8.24 7.75
N SER A 40 -10.35 -8.03 7.50
CA SER A 40 -10.95 -8.04 6.17
C SER A 40 -10.31 -6.99 5.26
N ARG A 41 -10.16 -5.74 5.74
CA ARG A 41 -9.48 -4.67 5.00
C ARG A 41 -8.04 -5.03 4.67
N SER A 42 -7.29 -5.53 5.65
CA SER A 42 -5.90 -5.91 5.44
C SER A 42 -5.76 -7.04 4.44
N GLN A 43 -6.65 -8.02 4.47
CA GLN A 43 -6.66 -9.14 3.52
C GLN A 43 -6.97 -8.65 2.11
N HIS A 44 -7.96 -7.76 1.98
CA HIS A 44 -8.36 -7.22 0.69
C HIS A 44 -7.24 -6.40 0.05
N VAL A 45 -6.63 -5.49 0.81
CA VAL A 45 -5.50 -4.69 0.33
C VAL A 45 -4.29 -5.56 0.01
N ALA A 46 -3.98 -6.58 0.81
CA ALA A 46 -2.88 -7.50 0.50
C ALA A 46 -3.10 -8.25 -0.82
N ALA A 47 -4.34 -8.66 -1.10
CA ALA A 47 -4.70 -9.25 -2.38
C ALA A 47 -4.51 -8.26 -3.53
N LEU A 48 -4.91 -7.00 -3.37
CA LEU A 48 -4.66 -5.96 -4.37
C LEU A 48 -3.16 -5.75 -4.62
N VAL A 49 -2.38 -5.61 -3.54
CA VAL A 49 -0.91 -5.42 -3.59
C VAL A 49 -0.27 -6.55 -4.41
N SER A 50 -0.69 -7.79 -4.19
CA SER A 50 -0.18 -8.94 -4.96
C SER A 50 -0.43 -8.84 -6.48
N ARG A 51 -1.51 -8.17 -6.90
CA ARG A 51 -1.85 -7.96 -8.32
C ARG A 51 -1.09 -6.79 -8.93
N ILE A 52 -0.86 -5.71 -8.18
CA ILE A 52 -0.17 -4.51 -8.68
C ILE A 52 1.36 -4.64 -8.71
N LEU A 53 1.94 -5.45 -7.81
CA LEU A 53 3.39 -5.61 -7.67
C LEU A 53 4.11 -6.02 -8.96
N PRO A 54 3.60 -6.99 -9.76
CA PRO A 54 4.20 -7.33 -11.04
C PRO A 54 4.37 -6.12 -11.97
N HIS A 55 3.38 -5.23 -12.04
CA HIS A 55 3.43 -4.03 -12.88
C HIS A 55 4.47 -3.01 -12.39
N VAL A 56 4.57 -2.83 -11.07
CA VAL A 56 5.62 -1.97 -10.48
C VAL A 56 7.01 -2.53 -10.80
N ARG A 57 7.17 -3.85 -10.68
CA ARG A 57 8.44 -4.54 -10.94
C ARG A 57 8.84 -4.48 -12.41
N GLU A 58 7.93 -4.77 -13.32
CA GLU A 58 8.17 -4.73 -14.76
C GLU A 58 8.67 -3.34 -15.19
N ARG A 59 8.08 -2.28 -14.65
CA ARG A 59 8.53 -0.91 -14.92
C ARG A 59 9.87 -0.60 -14.30
N ALA A 60 10.11 -1.01 -13.05
CA ALA A 60 11.43 -0.85 -12.43
C ALA A 60 12.52 -1.58 -13.24
N GLN A 61 12.24 -2.79 -13.74
CA GLN A 61 13.15 -3.55 -14.60
C GLN A 61 13.36 -2.91 -15.98
N SER A 62 12.35 -2.19 -16.48
CA SER A 62 12.44 -1.41 -17.72
C SER A 62 13.23 -0.09 -17.54
N GLY A 63 13.76 0.18 -16.34
CA GLY A 63 14.59 1.35 -16.05
C GLY A 63 13.81 2.58 -15.60
N PHE A 64 12.52 2.47 -15.31
CA PHE A 64 11.75 3.59 -14.78
C PHE A 64 12.05 3.80 -13.30
N SER A 65 12.64 4.94 -12.95
CA SER A 65 12.85 5.36 -11.56
C SER A 65 11.55 5.70 -10.84
N ARG A 66 10.52 6.09 -11.60
CA ARG A 66 9.18 6.41 -11.12
C ARG A 66 8.14 5.59 -11.88
N SER A 67 7.31 4.88 -11.13
CA SER A 67 6.18 4.11 -11.64
C SER A 67 4.89 4.69 -11.10
N THR A 68 4.05 5.21 -12.00
CA THR A 68 2.72 5.72 -11.66
C THR A 68 1.64 4.76 -12.15
N LEU A 69 0.79 4.32 -11.23
CA LEU A 69 -0.36 3.46 -11.47
C LEU A 69 -1.63 4.25 -11.13
N LEU A 70 -2.65 4.11 -11.97
CA LEU A 70 -3.97 4.67 -11.76
C LEU A 70 -4.95 3.52 -11.55
N LEU A 71 -5.39 3.31 -10.32
CA LEU A 71 -6.32 2.23 -9.99
C LEU A 71 -7.76 2.77 -10.00
N LEU A 72 -8.58 2.23 -10.89
CA LEU A 72 -9.98 2.62 -11.04
C LEU A 72 -10.87 1.70 -10.21
N PRO A 73 -11.67 2.22 -9.26
CA PRO A 73 -12.64 1.42 -8.55
C PRO A 73 -13.61 0.67 -9.49
N SER A 74 -14.07 -0.49 -9.04
CA SER A 74 -14.92 -1.42 -9.80
C SER A 74 -16.26 -0.84 -10.24
N ASP A 75 -16.80 0.12 -9.49
CA ASP A 75 -18.05 0.83 -9.77
C ASP A 75 -17.89 2.01 -10.75
N GLN A 76 -16.64 2.36 -11.08
CA GLN A 76 -16.29 3.52 -11.90
C GLN A 76 -15.70 3.14 -13.26
N GLY A 77 -15.87 1.87 -13.66
CA GLY A 77 -15.31 1.30 -14.88
C GLY A 77 -15.55 2.16 -16.12
N VAL A 78 -14.57 2.14 -17.02
CA VAL A 78 -14.66 2.82 -18.32
C VAL A 78 -14.88 1.76 -19.39
N GLU A 79 -16.14 1.63 -19.82
CA GLU A 79 -16.55 0.65 -20.83
C GLU A 79 -16.18 1.08 -22.27
N CYS A 80 -15.78 2.34 -22.45
CA CYS A 80 -15.47 2.94 -23.74
C CYS A 80 -13.96 3.09 -23.95
N GLU A 81 -13.56 3.22 -25.21
CA GLU A 81 -12.22 3.65 -25.57
C GLU A 81 -12.01 5.08 -25.04
N VAL A 82 -11.15 5.20 -24.03
CA VAL A 82 -10.93 6.45 -23.31
C VAL A 82 -9.47 6.85 -23.30
N GLN A 83 -9.25 8.15 -23.48
CA GLN A 83 -7.95 8.77 -23.39
C GLN A 83 -7.85 9.52 -22.06
N LEU A 84 -6.87 9.16 -21.24
CA LEU A 84 -6.59 9.88 -20.01
C LEU A 84 -6.06 11.29 -20.31
N VAL A 85 -6.59 12.31 -19.64
CA VAL A 85 -6.23 13.71 -19.83
C VAL A 85 -5.48 14.24 -18.60
N GLY A 86 -4.49 15.11 -18.82
CA GLY A 86 -3.80 15.83 -17.75
C GLY A 86 -2.47 15.22 -17.30
N PHE A 87 -2.01 14.14 -17.94
CA PHE A 87 -0.69 13.56 -17.73
C PHE A 87 0.23 13.94 -18.90
N ALA A 88 1.51 14.16 -18.61
CA ALA A 88 2.52 14.36 -19.63
C ALA A 88 2.76 13.05 -20.40
N GLU A 89 3.11 13.15 -21.69
CA GLU A 89 3.26 11.98 -22.57
C GLU A 89 4.34 10.99 -22.10
N ASP A 90 5.34 11.50 -21.38
CA ASP A 90 6.43 10.76 -20.75
C ASP A 90 6.07 10.13 -19.39
N GLU A 91 4.96 10.56 -18.77
CA GLU A 91 4.50 10.09 -17.45
C GLU A 91 3.06 9.53 -17.48
N VAL A 92 2.63 8.90 -18.59
CA VAL A 92 1.29 8.30 -18.66
C VAL A 92 1.18 7.12 -17.68
N PRO A 93 0.28 7.18 -16.68
CA PRO A 93 0.15 6.11 -15.69
C PRO A 93 -0.43 4.85 -16.33
N LEU A 94 -0.10 3.68 -15.77
CA LEU A 94 -0.81 2.45 -16.14
C LEU A 94 -2.17 2.46 -15.45
N ILE A 95 -3.22 2.42 -16.26
CA ILE A 95 -4.59 2.33 -15.77
C ILE A 95 -4.88 0.86 -15.46
N ILE A 96 -5.29 0.58 -14.23
CA ILE A 96 -5.68 -0.76 -13.77
C ILE A 96 -7.12 -0.66 -13.28
N GLN A 97 -8.02 -1.35 -13.96
CA GLN A 97 -9.39 -1.51 -13.50
C GLN A 97 -9.42 -2.49 -12.34
N LEU A 98 -9.94 -2.06 -11.19
CA LEU A 98 -10.14 -2.95 -10.06
C LEU A 98 -11.38 -3.80 -10.28
N GLU A 99 -11.29 -5.05 -9.84
CA GLU A 99 -12.31 -6.07 -10.02
C GLU A 99 -12.64 -6.73 -8.69
N GLY A 100 -13.89 -6.59 -8.25
CA GLY A 100 -14.39 -7.23 -7.05
C GLY A 100 -15.52 -6.44 -6.43
N ARG A 101 -16.31 -7.11 -5.58
CA ARG A 101 -17.39 -6.46 -4.82
C ARG A 101 -16.89 -5.51 -3.73
N HIS A 102 -15.61 -5.58 -3.40
CA HIS A 102 -15.00 -4.83 -2.31
C HIS A 102 -14.08 -3.71 -2.80
N ASP A 103 -13.75 -3.67 -4.09
CA ASP A 103 -12.95 -2.61 -4.72
C ASP A 103 -13.83 -1.45 -5.21
N VAL A 104 -14.85 -1.08 -4.45
CA VAL A 104 -15.78 0.00 -4.78
C VAL A 104 -15.25 1.34 -4.25
N SER A 105 -15.73 2.44 -4.82
CA SER A 105 -15.29 3.78 -4.45
C SER A 105 -15.46 4.08 -2.95
N GLU A 106 -16.51 3.56 -2.29
CA GLU A 106 -16.75 3.79 -0.86
C GLU A 106 -15.69 3.16 0.04
N PHE A 107 -15.13 2.01 -0.35
CA PHE A 107 -14.03 1.38 0.39
C PHE A 107 -12.78 2.26 0.36
N TRP A 108 -12.47 2.83 -0.81
CA TRP A 108 -11.28 3.65 -1.02
C TRP A 108 -11.39 5.08 -0.49
N GLN A 109 -12.60 5.54 -0.17
CA GLN A 109 -12.79 6.78 0.60
C GLN A 109 -12.29 6.66 2.04
N GLN A 110 -12.13 5.43 2.56
CA GLN A 110 -11.61 5.21 3.91
C GLN A 110 -10.11 5.48 3.94
N GLN A 111 -9.68 6.52 4.67
CA GLN A 111 -8.28 6.92 4.73
C GLN A 111 -7.37 5.79 5.26
N GLU A 112 -7.87 4.91 6.13
CA GLU A 112 -7.04 3.81 6.64
C GLU A 112 -6.91 2.68 5.61
N ALA A 113 -7.82 2.55 4.63
CA ALA A 113 -7.61 1.63 3.50
C ALA A 113 -6.51 2.15 2.56
N VAL A 114 -6.54 3.45 2.26
CA VAL A 114 -5.50 4.11 1.44
C VAL A 114 -4.13 4.07 2.13
N ALA A 115 -4.08 4.36 3.43
CA ALA A 115 -2.84 4.29 4.21
C ALA A 115 -2.28 2.86 4.26
N LEU A 116 -3.15 1.87 4.46
CA LEU A 116 -2.73 0.47 4.49
C LEU A 116 -2.24 -0.01 3.11
N LEU A 117 -2.84 0.48 2.01
CA LEU A 117 -2.33 0.22 0.66
C LEU A 117 -0.93 0.81 0.46
N GLN A 118 -0.71 2.05 0.91
CA GLN A 118 0.60 2.68 0.85
C GLN A 118 1.65 1.88 1.65
N GLU A 119 1.35 1.54 2.89
CA GLU A 119 2.23 0.77 3.79
C GLU A 119 2.56 -0.60 3.19
N ARG A 120 1.54 -1.38 2.81
CA ARG A 120 1.75 -2.74 2.26
C ARG A 120 2.49 -2.74 0.94
N THR A 121 2.28 -1.73 0.10
CA THR A 121 3.02 -1.59 -1.16
C THR A 121 4.47 -1.22 -0.88
N LEU A 122 4.72 -0.32 0.07
CA LEU A 122 6.08 0.05 0.48
C LEU A 122 6.84 -1.15 1.03
N ASP A 123 6.23 -1.93 1.93
CA ASP A 123 6.83 -3.13 2.51
C ASP A 123 7.19 -4.13 1.41
N ALA A 124 6.25 -4.42 0.51
CA ALA A 124 6.45 -5.42 -0.52
C ALA A 124 7.48 -5.01 -1.59
N VAL A 125 7.57 -3.72 -1.92
CA VAL A 125 8.60 -3.20 -2.82
C VAL A 125 9.96 -3.19 -2.11
N SER A 126 10.01 -2.81 -0.83
CA SER A 126 11.24 -2.76 -0.04
C SER A 126 11.84 -4.15 0.21
N ASP A 127 11.01 -5.14 0.54
CA ASP A 127 11.42 -6.54 0.72
C ASP A 127 11.97 -7.15 -0.58
N SER A 128 11.55 -6.63 -1.74
CA SER A 128 12.04 -7.06 -3.04
C SER A 128 13.41 -6.45 -3.42
N VAL A 129 13.88 -5.41 -2.72
CA VAL A 129 15.22 -4.83 -2.88
C VAL A 129 16.23 -5.68 -2.09
N VAL A 130 16.34 -6.97 -2.45
CA VAL A 130 17.48 -7.77 -2.03
C VAL A 130 18.67 -7.32 -2.86
N LEU A 131 19.55 -6.52 -2.25
CA LEU A 131 20.89 -6.23 -2.77
C LEU A 131 21.55 -7.55 -3.19
N PRO A 132 22.12 -7.67 -4.40
CA PRO A 132 22.93 -8.84 -4.72
C PRO A 132 24.09 -8.91 -3.71
N PRO A 133 24.35 -10.06 -3.07
CA PRO A 133 25.50 -10.22 -2.21
C PRO A 133 26.74 -10.24 -3.09
N VAL A 134 27.35 -9.08 -3.34
CA VAL A 134 28.73 -9.01 -3.84
C VAL A 134 29.65 -9.29 -2.65
N GLN A 135 29.60 -10.51 -2.13
CA GLN A 135 30.71 -11.10 -1.40
C GLN A 135 31.63 -11.74 -2.43
N THR A 136 32.48 -10.94 -3.03
CA THR A 136 33.74 -11.45 -3.59
C THR A 136 34.84 -10.81 -2.78
N SER A 137 35.10 -11.41 -1.62
CA SER A 137 36.33 -11.22 -0.88
C SER A 137 37.48 -11.60 -1.80
N LEU A 138 38.12 -10.59 -2.39
CA LEU A 138 39.44 -10.74 -2.99
C LEU A 138 40.41 -11.17 -1.88
N PRO A 139 41.25 -12.20 -2.07
CA PRO A 139 42.25 -12.54 -1.08
C PRO A 139 43.23 -11.38 -0.95
N LEU A 140 43.26 -10.80 0.24
CA LEU A 140 44.21 -9.78 0.65
C LEU A 140 45.62 -10.37 0.51
N ARG A 141 46.32 -9.96 -0.54
CA ARG A 141 47.72 -10.30 -0.77
C ARG A 141 48.55 -9.71 0.36
N GLU A 142 49.03 -10.57 1.25
CA GLU A 142 49.98 -10.21 2.30
C GLU A 142 51.24 -9.61 1.66
N GLN A 143 51.57 -8.38 2.02
CA GLN A 143 52.91 -7.83 1.86
C GLN A 143 53.42 -7.30 3.21
N PRO A 144 54.72 -7.50 3.53
CA PRO A 144 55.22 -7.36 4.89
C PRO A 144 55.54 -5.91 5.26
N ALA A 145 55.38 -5.67 6.57
CA ALA A 145 55.82 -4.57 7.41
C ALA A 145 56.79 -3.53 6.82
N LEU A 146 56.48 -2.25 7.05
CA LEU A 146 57.47 -1.29 7.55
C LEU A 146 56.82 -0.29 8.50
N ALA A 147 57.26 -0.35 9.76
CA ALA A 147 56.91 0.57 10.82
C ALA A 147 57.40 1.99 10.48
N THR A 148 56.56 3.01 10.64
CA THR A 148 57.05 4.38 10.80
C THR A 148 56.15 5.22 11.72
N LYS A 149 56.57 5.28 12.98
CA LYS A 149 56.67 6.45 13.87
C LYS A 149 55.47 7.41 13.98
N ARG A 150 54.93 7.43 15.22
CA ARG A 150 54.23 8.56 15.84
C ARG A 150 55.05 9.86 15.75
N PRO A 151 54.38 11.02 15.67
CA PRO A 151 54.83 12.21 16.37
C PRO A 151 53.82 12.66 17.41
N LEU A 152 54.35 12.86 18.62
CA LEU A 152 53.77 13.56 19.75
C LEU A 152 53.87 15.08 19.55
N PHE A 153 52.87 15.80 20.07
CA PHE A 153 52.78 17.25 20.34
C PHE A 153 52.57 18.23 19.15
N GLY A 154 51.50 19.02 19.25
CA GLY A 154 51.25 20.18 18.40
C GLY A 154 49.88 20.80 18.63
N SER A 155 49.74 21.56 19.72
CA SER A 155 48.60 22.43 19.99
C SER A 155 48.36 23.41 18.85
N ARG A 156 47.10 23.51 18.40
CA ARG A 156 46.48 24.78 17.98
C ARG A 156 44.97 24.65 17.92
N SER A 157 44.33 25.46 18.76
CA SER A 157 42.90 25.71 18.77
C SER A 157 42.44 26.20 17.41
N ASN A 158 41.58 25.43 16.76
CA ASN A 158 40.65 25.97 15.78
C ASN A 158 39.25 25.73 16.34
N LEU A 159 38.50 26.82 16.40
CA LEU A 159 37.10 26.86 16.81
C LEU A 159 36.32 25.74 16.11
N PRO A 160 35.39 25.04 16.78
CA PRO A 160 34.39 24.29 16.06
C PRO A 160 33.48 25.33 15.38
N GLN A 161 33.79 25.63 14.13
CA GLN A 161 32.81 26.17 13.21
C GLN A 161 31.72 25.11 13.15
N VAL A 162 30.63 25.37 13.87
CA VAL A 162 29.37 24.66 13.73
C VAL A 162 28.87 24.98 12.34
N GLU A 163 29.47 24.30 11.36
CA GLU A 163 28.87 24.09 10.07
C GLU A 163 27.69 23.19 10.36
N GLN A 164 26.53 23.83 10.55
CA GLN A 164 25.23 23.19 10.44
C GLN A 164 25.20 22.53 9.07
N SER A 165 25.73 21.32 9.03
CA SER A 165 25.31 20.30 8.10
C SER A 165 23.80 20.27 8.25
N ARG A 166 23.12 20.91 7.29
CA ARG A 166 21.73 20.59 7.00
C ARG A 166 21.67 19.07 7.03
N PRO A 167 20.76 18.44 7.80
CA PRO A 167 20.63 17.01 7.71
C PRO A 167 20.44 16.72 6.22
N LEU A 168 21.40 16.03 5.62
CA LEU A 168 21.19 15.33 4.36
C LEU A 168 19.97 14.48 4.68
N VAL A 169 18.80 14.92 4.21
CA VAL A 169 17.59 14.13 4.25
C VAL A 169 17.93 12.94 3.39
N GLN A 170 18.43 11.88 4.03
CA GLN A 170 18.66 10.61 3.39
C GLN A 170 17.27 10.17 2.98
N MET A 171 16.91 10.44 1.74
CA MET A 171 15.63 10.00 1.21
C MET A 171 15.66 8.48 1.29
N PRO A 172 14.59 7.85 1.82
CA PRO A 172 14.53 6.42 1.85
C PRO A 172 14.72 5.87 0.43
N PRO A 173 15.35 4.70 0.26
CA PRO A 173 15.69 4.15 -1.05
C PRO A 173 14.47 3.95 -1.95
N VAL A 174 13.29 3.79 -1.35
CA VAL A 174 12.01 3.71 -2.03
C VAL A 174 11.00 4.61 -1.32
N THR A 175 10.26 5.40 -2.08
CA THR A 175 9.10 6.15 -1.62
C THR A 175 7.86 5.63 -2.32
N VAL A 176 6.81 5.34 -1.55
CA VAL A 176 5.49 5.02 -2.09
C VAL A 176 4.50 6.07 -1.61
N SER A 177 3.72 6.60 -2.54
CA SER A 177 2.62 7.51 -2.23
C SER A 177 1.33 7.00 -2.88
N VAL A 178 0.24 7.02 -2.13
CA VAL A 178 -1.09 6.63 -2.61
C VAL A 178 -2.05 7.75 -2.26
N LYS A 179 -2.80 8.22 -3.26
CA LYS A 179 -3.81 9.26 -3.08
C LYS A 179 -5.06 8.93 -3.86
N LEU A 180 -6.22 9.23 -3.29
CA LEU A 180 -7.47 9.25 -4.03
C LEU A 180 -7.57 10.61 -4.73
N GLU A 181 -7.49 10.62 -6.05
CA GLU A 181 -7.51 11.83 -6.86
C GLU A 181 -8.59 11.76 -7.94
N GLU A 182 -9.02 12.93 -8.37
CA GLU A 182 -9.95 13.08 -9.47
C GLU A 182 -9.20 13.12 -10.79
N VAL A 183 -9.64 12.30 -11.73
CA VAL A 183 -9.07 12.17 -13.06
C VAL A 183 -10.12 12.39 -14.14
N TYR A 184 -9.64 12.82 -15.30
CA TYR A 184 -10.45 13.15 -16.44
C TYR A 184 -10.11 12.26 -17.62
N PHE A 185 -11.14 11.67 -18.21
CA PHE A 185 -11.03 10.84 -19.39
C PHE A 185 -11.74 11.55 -20.54
N ARG A 186 -11.17 11.49 -21.73
CA ARG A 186 -11.78 11.96 -22.96
C ARG A 186 -12.25 10.76 -23.77
N THR A 187 -13.49 10.78 -24.22
CA THR A 187 -14.06 9.72 -25.06
C THR A 187 -14.89 10.31 -26.18
N GLU A 188 -15.12 9.52 -27.22
CA GLU A 188 -15.95 9.88 -28.36
C GLU A 188 -17.33 9.27 -28.18
N THR A 189 -18.36 10.11 -28.23
CA THR A 189 -19.76 9.68 -28.18
C THR A 189 -20.15 8.95 -29.48
N ALA A 190 -21.28 8.24 -29.46
CA ALA A 190 -21.84 7.59 -30.65
C ALA A 190 -22.11 8.54 -31.85
N TYR A 191 -22.10 9.86 -31.63
CA TYR A 191 -22.31 10.88 -32.66
C TYR A 191 -21.01 11.53 -33.14
N GLY A 192 -19.84 11.03 -32.72
CA GLY A 192 -18.54 11.60 -33.05
C GLY A 192 -18.20 12.89 -32.31
N LEU A 193 -18.92 13.19 -31.22
CA LEU A 193 -18.63 14.33 -30.35
C LEU A 193 -17.71 13.90 -29.22
N MET A 194 -16.70 14.71 -28.93
CA MET A 194 -15.79 14.46 -27.82
C MET A 194 -16.42 14.91 -26.50
N GLU A 195 -16.48 14.02 -25.52
CA GLU A 195 -16.91 14.32 -24.16
C GLU A 195 -15.80 14.02 -23.14
N THR A 196 -15.88 14.70 -21.99
CA THR A 196 -14.95 14.51 -20.87
C THR A 196 -15.69 13.91 -19.68
N LEU A 197 -15.23 12.74 -19.22
CA LEU A 197 -15.73 12.02 -18.07
C LEU A 197 -14.85 12.29 -16.86
N ARG A 198 -15.47 12.58 -15.71
CA ARG A 198 -14.81 12.75 -14.41
C ARG A 198 -14.93 11.47 -13.61
N ARG A 199 -13.83 11.01 -13.00
CA ARG A 199 -13.77 9.79 -12.17
C ARG A 199 -12.84 9.99 -10.98
N ASN A 200 -13.09 9.26 -9.90
CA ASN A 200 -12.18 9.18 -8.74
C ASN A 200 -11.36 7.91 -8.85
N ALA A 201 -10.04 8.04 -8.76
CA ALA A 201 -9.10 6.95 -8.92
C ALA A 201 -7.99 7.02 -7.87
N LEU A 202 -7.40 5.87 -7.53
CA LEU A 202 -6.22 5.86 -6.68
C LEU A 202 -4.98 6.07 -7.54
N LEU A 203 -4.29 7.18 -7.31
CA LEU A 203 -2.97 7.44 -7.85
C LEU A 203 -1.92 6.83 -6.92
N LEU A 204 -1.29 5.75 -7.37
CA LEU A 204 -0.17 5.11 -6.70
C LEU A 204 1.12 5.47 -7.44
N ALA A 205 2.01 6.20 -6.79
CA ALA A 205 3.33 6.52 -7.30
C ALA A 205 4.41 5.84 -6.45
N VAL A 206 5.21 5.01 -7.10
CA VAL A 206 6.39 4.35 -6.52
C VAL A 206 7.63 4.99 -7.14
N GLN A 207 8.50 5.51 -6.29
CA GLN A 207 9.75 6.16 -6.71
C GLN A 207 10.94 5.47 -6.03
N VAL A 208 11.89 5.03 -6.84
CA VAL A 208 13.17 4.50 -6.38
C VAL A 208 14.18 5.64 -6.38
N ASN A 209 14.72 5.97 -5.21
CA ASN A 209 15.72 7.01 -5.03
C ASN A 209 17.10 6.36 -5.03
N PHE A 210 17.95 6.75 -5.98
CA PHE A 210 19.34 6.30 -6.10
C PHE A 210 20.30 7.26 -5.40
#